data_AF-A0A382NUF7-F1
#
_entry.id   AF-A0A382NUF7-F1
#
_cell.length_a   1.000
_cell.length_b   1.000
_cell.length_c   1.000
_cell.angle_alpha   90.00
_cell.angle_beta   90.00
_cell.angle_gamma   90.00
#
_symmetry.space_group_name_H-M   'P 1'
#
loop_
_entity.id
_entity.type
_entity.pdbx_description
1 polymer ?
#
loop_
_entity_poly.entity_id
_entity_poly.type
_entity_poly.pdbx_seq_one_letter_code
_entity_poly.pdbx_strand_id
1 'polypeptide(L)'
;MKRRTFLLKSASTAFGFQVVSSHVLRAAEGQNTPNNKIRIAAIGCGGRGGADLGAMAGEDIVALCDVDDRNAAHSFRKFPK
;
A
#
# COMPACT_ATOMS: atom_id res chain seq x y z
N MET A 1 39.41 4.74 -30.47
CA MET A 1 38.57 5.10 -29.30
C MET A 1 39.44 5.68 -28.19
N LYS A 2 39.07 6.83 -27.60
CA LYS A 2 39.85 7.45 -26.50
C LYS A 2 39.47 6.81 -25.15
N ARG A 3 40.46 6.31 -24.39
CA ARG A 3 40.28 5.69 -23.05
C ARG A 3 39.48 6.58 -22.09
N ARG A 4 39.71 7.89 -22.17
CA ARG A 4 39.01 8.91 -21.37
C ARG A 4 37.51 8.94 -21.64
N THR A 5 37.11 8.78 -22.90
CA THR A 5 35.70 8.73 -23.32
C THR A 5 35.03 7.42 -22.90
N PHE A 6 35.78 6.31 -22.91
CA PHE A 6 35.29 5.03 -22.40
C PHE A 6 35.04 5.10 -20.89
N LEU A 7 36.01 5.59 -20.11
CA LEU A 7 35.85 5.76 -18.66
C LEU A 7 34.69 6.71 -18.31
N LEU A 8 34.54 7.82 -19.04
CA LEU A 8 33.42 8.75 -18.84
C LEU A 8 32.06 8.07 -19.08
N LYS A 9 31.95 7.30 -20.18
CA LYS A 9 30.73 6.56 -20.50
C LYS A 9 30.44 5.47 -19.47
N SER A 10 31.44 4.67 -19.11
CA SER A 10 31.28 3.61 -18.10
C SER A 10 30.89 4.17 -16.73
N ALA A 11 31.47 5.30 -16.30
CA ALA A 11 31.08 5.99 -15.07
C ALA A 11 29.63 6.47 -15.12
N SER A 12 29.20 7.11 -16.21
CA SER A 12 27.80 7.57 -16.35
C SER A 12 26.77 6.44 -16.32
N THR A 13 27.15 5.25 -16.79
CA THR A 13 26.25 4.08 -16.81
C THR A 13 26.15 3.43 -15.42
N ALA A 14 27.24 3.44 -14.63
CA ALA A 14 27.25 2.88 -13.28
C ALA A 14 26.39 3.68 -12.28
N PHE A 15 26.32 5.01 -12.43
CA PHE A 15 25.46 5.86 -11.58
C PHE A 15 24.00 5.91 -12.04
N GLY A 16 23.70 5.56 -13.30
CA GLY A 16 22.33 5.56 -13.85
C GLY A 16 21.38 4.56 -13.21
N PHE A 17 21.88 3.49 -12.59
CA PHE A 17 21.08 2.47 -11.92
C PHE A 17 20.90 2.69 -10.41
N GLN A 18 21.48 3.75 -9.85
CA GLN A 18 21.45 4.03 -8.40
C GLN A 18 20.20 4.81 -7.96
N VAL A 19 19.40 5.33 -8.91
CA VAL A 19 18.15 6.04 -8.61
C VAL A 19 17.01 5.05 -8.52
N VAL A 20 16.91 4.36 -7.39
CA VAL A 20 15.75 3.55 -7.05
C VAL A 20 14.66 4.41 -6.42
N SER A 21 13.40 4.11 -6.71
CA SER A 21 12.26 4.81 -6.12
C SER A 21 12.29 4.69 -4.59
N SER A 22 11.85 5.75 -3.89
CA SER A 22 11.72 5.78 -2.43
C SER A 22 10.84 4.63 -1.89
N HIS A 23 9.94 4.09 -2.71
CA HIS A 23 9.15 2.89 -2.38
C HIS A 23 10.03 1.64 -2.18
N VAL A 24 11.07 1.47 -3.00
CA VAL A 24 11.97 0.30 -2.92
C VAL A 24 12.82 0.37 -1.65
N LEU A 25 13.30 1.57 -1.30
CA LEU A 25 14.05 1.79 -0.07
C LEU A 25 13.20 1.54 1.18
N ARG A 26 11.96 2.05 1.21
CA ARG A 26 11.01 1.80 2.31
C ARG A 26 10.64 0.32 2.43
N ALA A 27 10.55 -0.38 1.30
CA ALA A 27 10.31 -1.82 1.28
C ALA A 27 11.49 -2.61 1.87
N ALA A 28 12.73 -2.19 1.61
CA ALA A 28 13.92 -2.80 2.20
C ALA A 28 13.99 -2.60 3.73
N GLU A 29 13.42 -1.51 4.25
CA GLU A 29 13.34 -1.20 5.69
C GLU A 29 12.20 -1.94 6.40
N GLY A 30 11.43 -2.77 5.70
CA GLY A 30 10.29 -3.53 6.27
C GLY A 30 9.09 -2.66 6.67
N GLN A 31 9.11 -1.37 6.33
CA GLN A 31 8.09 -0.41 6.73
C GLN A 31 6.83 -0.56 5.87
N ASN A 32 5.72 -0.97 6.50
CA ASN A 32 4.33 -0.78 6.06
C ASN A 32 4.10 -0.84 4.53
N THR A 33 4.68 -1.86 3.87
CA THR A 33 4.52 -2.03 2.43
C THR A 33 3.10 -2.51 2.14
N PRO A 34 2.53 -2.18 0.97
CA PRO A 34 1.25 -2.75 0.54
C PRO A 34 1.25 -4.29 0.55
N ASN A 35 2.42 -4.90 0.36
CA ASN A 35 2.59 -6.35 0.35
C ASN A 35 2.49 -7.00 1.75
N ASN A 36 2.64 -6.22 2.82
CA ASN A 36 2.55 -6.70 4.21
C ASN A 36 1.13 -6.60 4.78
N LYS A 37 0.16 -6.09 4.01
CA LYS A 37 -1.24 -5.95 4.44
C LYS A 37 -2.11 -7.07 3.89
N ILE A 38 -3.08 -7.49 4.69
CA ILE A 38 -4.12 -8.43 4.28
C ILE A 38 -5.22 -7.66 3.57
N ARG A 39 -5.74 -8.20 2.45
CA ARG A 39 -6.91 -7.65 1.76
C ARG A 39 -8.19 -8.22 2.35
N ILE A 40 -9.05 -7.34 2.85
CA ILE A 40 -10.26 -7.70 3.60
C ILE A 40 -11.51 -7.19 2.90
N ALA A 41 -12.45 -8.09 2.63
CA ALA A 41 -13.82 -7.74 2.27
C ALA A 41 -14.75 -8.10 3.43
N ALA A 42 -15.64 -7.20 3.83
CA ALA A 42 -16.56 -7.43 4.94
C ALA A 42 -18.02 -7.41 4.50
N ILE A 43 -18.77 -8.43 4.93
CA ILE A 43 -20.21 -8.60 4.70
C ILE A 43 -20.90 -8.45 6.05
N GLY A 44 -21.85 -7.53 6.18
CA GLY A 44 -22.44 -7.15 7.46
C GLY A 44 -21.53 -6.23 8.26
N CYS A 45 -21.19 -5.06 7.70
CA CYS A 45 -20.28 -4.10 8.32
C CYS A 45 -20.93 -3.12 9.32
N GLY A 46 -22.21 -3.28 9.64
CA GLY A 46 -22.87 -2.57 10.75
C GLY A 46 -22.59 -3.17 12.14
N GLY A 47 -22.91 -2.42 13.20
CA GLY A 47 -22.83 -2.92 14.59
C GLY A 47 -21.48 -3.57 14.95
N ARG A 48 -21.50 -4.87 15.28
CA ARG A 48 -20.30 -5.64 15.66
C ARG A 48 -19.28 -5.76 14.52
N GLY A 49 -19.72 -5.96 13.28
CA GLY A 49 -18.82 -6.01 12.13
C GLY A 49 -18.06 -4.70 11.93
N GLY A 50 -18.69 -3.55 12.22
CA GLY A 50 -18.04 -2.25 12.22
C GLY A 50 -16.97 -2.09 13.32
N ALA A 51 -17.19 -2.69 14.50
CA ALA A 51 -16.20 -2.72 15.58
C ALA A 51 -14.98 -3.58 15.21
N ASP A 52 -15.21 -4.76 14.63
CA ASP A 52 -14.14 -5.65 14.18
C ASP A 52 -13.34 -5.03 13.02
N LEU A 53 -14.01 -4.37 12.05
CA LEU A 53 -13.35 -3.53 11.04
C LEU A 53 -12.50 -2.41 11.66
N GLY A 54 -12.95 -1.83 12.78
CA GLY A 54 -12.19 -0.85 13.52
C GLY A 54 -10.85 -1.38 14.05
N ALA A 55 -10.82 -2.64 14.50
CA ALA A 55 -9.58 -3.31 14.93
C ALA A 55 -8.65 -3.64 13.74
N MET A 56 -9.22 -3.78 12.54
CA MET A 56 -8.50 -4.10 11.30
C MET A 56 -8.17 -2.86 10.45
N ALA A 57 -8.28 -1.64 11.00
CA ALA A 57 -8.09 -0.40 10.25
C ALA A 57 -6.67 -0.22 9.65
N GLY A 58 -5.69 -1.00 10.12
CA GLY A 58 -4.33 -1.03 9.58
C GLY A 58 -4.20 -1.82 8.27
N GLU A 59 -5.15 -2.71 7.97
CA GLU A 59 -5.17 -3.60 6.81
C GLU A 59 -5.77 -2.93 5.57
N ASP A 60 -5.72 -3.61 4.42
CA ASP A 60 -6.31 -3.10 3.18
C ASP A 60 -7.76 -3.57 3.03
N ILE A 61 -8.71 -2.72 3.46
CA ILE A 61 -10.14 -3.00 3.27
C ILE A 61 -10.48 -2.73 1.81
N VAL A 62 -10.94 -3.75 1.07
CA VAL A 62 -11.16 -3.65 -0.38
C VAL A 62 -12.63 -3.56 -0.77
N ALA A 63 -13.54 -4.03 0.07
CA ALA A 63 -14.98 -3.98 -0.18
C ALA A 63 -15.77 -4.07 1.12
N LEU A 64 -16.92 -3.42 1.15
CA LEU A 64 -17.88 -3.48 2.24
C LEU A 64 -19.29 -3.67 1.68
N CYS A 65 -20.10 -4.47 2.34
CA CYS A 65 -21.53 -4.50 2.09
C CYS A 65 -22.31 -4.79 3.39
N ASP A 66 -23.55 -4.34 3.43
CA ASP A 66 -24.51 -4.66 4.47
C ASP A 66 -25.91 -4.73 3.85
N VAL A 67 -26.85 -5.36 4.54
CA VAL A 67 -28.27 -5.37 4.13
C VAL A 67 -29.00 -4.10 4.58
N ASP A 68 -28.55 -3.47 5.68
CA ASP A 68 -29.06 -2.17 6.15
C ASP A 68 -27.95 -1.10 6.06
N ASP A 69 -27.95 -0.36 4.96
CA ASP A 69 -27.01 0.72 4.70
C ASP A 69 -27.04 1.83 5.76
N ARG A 70 -28.17 2.05 6.43
CA ARG A 70 -28.27 3.09 7.47
C ARG A 70 -27.50 2.66 8.71
N ASN A 71 -27.59 1.39 9.06
CA ASN A 71 -26.86 0.80 10.18
C ASN A 71 -25.34 0.74 9.88
N ALA A 72 -24.97 0.42 8.63
CA ALA A 72 -23.58 0.37 8.19
C ALA A 72 -22.98 1.74 7.80
N ALA A 73 -23.77 2.81 7.78
CA ALA A 73 -23.37 4.13 7.27
C ALA A 73 -22.10 4.67 7.95
N HIS A 74 -21.91 4.39 9.24
CA HIS A 74 -20.67 4.78 9.92
C HIS A 74 -19.45 4.05 9.36
N SER A 75 -19.55 2.75 9.09
CA SER A 75 -18.46 1.94 8.54
C SER A 75 -18.12 2.37 7.12
N PHE A 76 -19.12 2.64 6.27
CA PHE A 76 -18.89 3.17 4.91
C PHE A 76 -18.22 4.55 4.94
N ARG A 77 -18.59 5.43 5.86
CA ARG A 77 -17.92 6.74 6.01
C ARG A 77 -16.49 6.60 6.52
N LYS A 78 -16.24 5.67 7.45
CA LYS A 78 -14.92 5.44 8.04
C LYS A 78 -13.97 4.78 7.03
N PHE A 79 -14.49 3.91 6.17
CA PHE A 79 -13.75 3.15 5.18
C PHE A 79 -14.44 3.27 3.82
N PRO A 80 -14.23 4.37 3.08
CA PRO A 80 -14.91 4.60 1.81
C PRO A 80 -14.45 3.56 0.78
N LYS A 81 -15.39 2.74 0.32
CA LYS A 81 -15.22 1.68 -0.69
C LYS A 81 -16.43 1.61 -1.60
#